data_AF-A0A4Z1BWB7-F1
#
_entry.id   AF-A0A4Z1BWB7-F1
#
_cell.length_a   1.000
_cell.length_b   1.000
_cell.length_c   1.000
_cell.angle_alpha   90.00
_cell.angle_beta   90.00
_cell.angle_gamma   90.00
#
_symmetry.space_group_name_H-M   'P 1'
#
loop_
_entity.id
_entity.type
_entity.pdbx_description
1 polymer ?
#
loop_
_entity_poly.entity_id
_entity_poly.type
_entity_poly.pdbx_seq_one_letter_code
_entity_poly.pdbx_strand_id
1 'polypeptide(L)'
;MATPQEIERKFLVPALPDLSVARPSALRQGYVTQPQDSVEVRLRQSDDTHVLCLKSGEGIVRTEREITIEAAQFDLLWPQTEGRRIEKTRWTGRLDDGHTFEL
;
A
#
# COMPACT_ATOMS: atom_id res chain seq x y z
N MET A 1 -20.09 -12.80 -8.30
CA MET A 1 -20.12 -12.48 -6.86
C MET A 1 -19.54 -11.09 -6.72
N ALA A 2 -20.23 -10.16 -6.05
CA ALA A 2 -19.71 -8.80 -5.86
C ALA A 2 -18.51 -8.85 -4.91
N THR A 3 -17.38 -8.28 -5.31
CA THR A 3 -16.23 -8.07 -4.44
C THR A 3 -16.65 -7.12 -3.31
N PRO A 4 -16.44 -7.44 -2.02
CA PRO A 4 -16.81 -6.54 -0.94
C PRO A 4 -16.08 -5.20 -1.12
N GLN A 5 -16.84 -4.11 -1.10
CA GLN A 5 -16.29 -2.77 -1.23
C GLN A 5 -15.83 -2.28 0.15
N GLU A 6 -14.53 -2.08 0.30
CA GLU A 6 -13.94 -1.54 1.52
C GLU A 6 -14.29 -0.04 1.67
N ILE A 7 -14.60 0.39 2.91
CA ILE A 7 -14.88 1.78 3.25
C ILE A 7 -13.86 2.23 4.29
N GLU A 8 -13.03 3.22 3.94
CA GLU A 8 -11.98 3.77 4.80
C GLU A 8 -12.09 5.30 4.98
N ARG A 9 -11.54 5.82 6.08
CA ARG A 9 -11.39 7.26 6.35
C ARG A 9 -9.97 7.56 6.82
N LYS A 10 -9.40 8.68 6.40
CA LYS A 10 -8.03 9.07 6.70
C LYS A 10 -7.98 10.39 7.44
N PHE A 11 -7.14 10.47 8.47
CA PHE A 11 -6.98 11.63 9.33
C PHE A 11 -5.49 11.94 9.50
N LEU A 12 -5.18 13.22 9.69
CA LEU A 12 -3.88 13.59 10.23
C LEU A 12 -3.88 13.27 11.74
N VAL A 13 -2.77 12.71 12.21
CA VAL A 13 -2.60 12.36 13.63
C VAL A 13 -1.80 13.49 14.31
N PRO A 14 -2.37 14.21 15.28
CA PRO A 14 -1.73 15.38 15.87
C PRO A 14 -0.58 15.03 16.83
N ALA A 15 -0.59 13.82 17.42
CA ALA A 15 0.45 13.32 18.30
C ALA A 15 0.48 11.78 18.24
N LEU A 16 1.67 11.19 18.37
CA LEU A 16 1.83 9.73 18.33
C LEU A 16 1.14 9.08 19.54
N PRO A 17 0.16 8.18 19.35
CA PRO A 17 -0.48 7.46 20.45
C PRO A 17 0.46 6.39 21.03
N ASP A 18 0.06 5.76 22.14
CA ASP A 18 0.73 4.54 22.58
C ASP A 18 0.47 3.40 21.56
N LEU A 19 1.55 2.88 21.00
CA LEU A 19 1.55 1.83 19.98
C LEU A 19 2.04 0.49 20.53
N SER A 20 2.21 0.36 21.85
CA SER A 20 2.74 -0.84 22.51
C SER A 20 1.97 -2.13 22.18
N VAL A 21 0.67 -2.01 21.90
CA VAL A 21 -0.22 -3.13 21.53
C VAL A 21 -0.43 -3.29 20.02
N ALA A 22 0.09 -2.35 19.22
CA ALA A 22 -0.02 -2.37 17.76
C ALA A 22 1.11 -3.18 17.12
N ARG A 23 0.85 -3.73 15.93
CA ARG A 23 1.85 -4.51 15.18
C ARG A 23 2.53 -3.62 14.15
N PRO A 24 3.86 -3.42 14.21
CA PRO A 24 4.59 -2.72 13.16
C PRO A 24 4.82 -3.63 11.95
N SER A 25 4.80 -3.05 10.77
CA SER A 25 5.23 -3.66 9.51
C SER A 25 6.07 -2.64 8.73
N ALA A 26 7.19 -3.09 8.17
CA ALA A 26 8.01 -2.26 7.30
C ALA A 26 7.43 -2.28 5.89
N LEU A 27 7.03 -1.11 5.40
CA LEU A 27 6.47 -0.96 4.07
C LEU A 27 7.39 -0.12 3.19
N ARG A 28 7.66 -0.65 2.00
CA ARG A 28 8.31 0.08 0.93
C ARG A 28 7.46 -0.05 -0.31
N GLN A 29 7.18 1.06 -0.98
CA GLN A 29 6.43 1.04 -2.23
C GLN A 29 7.00 2.05 -3.20
N GLY A 30 6.86 1.75 -4.48
CA GLY A 30 7.39 2.56 -5.55
C GLY A 30 6.53 2.46 -6.81
N TYR A 31 6.39 3.58 -7.50
CA TYR A 31 5.63 3.66 -8.74
C TYR A 31 6.57 3.56 -9.94
N VAL A 32 6.33 2.56 -10.79
CA VAL A 32 7.05 2.39 -12.05
C VAL A 32 6.56 3.44 -13.06
N THR A 33 5.25 3.65 -13.11
CA THR A 33 4.60 4.64 -13.98
C THR A 33 4.67 6.06 -13.40
N GLN A 34 4.42 7.04 -14.24
CA GLN A 34 4.26 8.45 -13.89
C GLN A 34 2.78 8.79 -13.65
N PRO A 35 2.48 9.89 -12.93
CA PRO A 35 1.09 10.31 -12.70
C PRO A 35 0.28 10.58 -13.96
N GLN A 36 0.93 10.87 -15.09
CA GLN A 36 0.28 11.16 -16.37
C GLN A 36 0.03 9.92 -17.24
N ASP A 37 0.53 8.75 -16.83
CA ASP A 37 0.32 7.51 -17.57
C ASP A 37 -1.14 7.05 -17.44
N SER A 38 -1.64 6.32 -18.44
CA SER A 38 -3.01 5.80 -18.45
C SER A 38 -3.27 4.67 -17.44
N VAL A 39 -2.19 4.15 -16.84
CA VAL A 39 -2.22 3.10 -15.82
C VAL A 39 -1.24 3.42 -14.69
N GLU A 40 -1.52 2.90 -13.50
CA GLU A 40 -0.62 2.94 -12.36
C GLU A 40 -0.02 1.54 -12.16
N VAL A 41 1.31 1.41 -12.27
CA VAL A 41 2.03 0.21 -11.87
C VAL A 41 2.81 0.49 -10.61
N ARG A 42 2.49 -0.23 -9.54
CA ARG A 42 3.09 -0.06 -8.22
C ARG A 42 3.71 -1.36 -7.73
N LEU A 43 4.96 -1.29 -7.32
CA LEU A 43 5.61 -2.32 -6.52
C LEU A 43 5.41 -2.01 -5.04
N ARG A 44 5.05 -3.01 -4.25
CA ARG A 44 4.91 -2.89 -2.80
C ARG A 44 5.55 -4.08 -2.11
N GLN A 45 6.36 -3.79 -1.11
CA GLN A 45 6.85 -4.74 -0.12
C GLN A 45 6.19 -4.43 1.23
N SER A 46 5.70 -5.47 1.91
CA SER A 46 5.27 -5.44 3.31
C SER A 46 5.98 -6.58 4.02
N ASP A 47 6.96 -6.25 4.86
CA ASP A 47 7.89 -7.22 5.44
C ASP A 47 8.49 -8.13 4.34
N ASP A 48 8.23 -9.44 4.36
CA ASP A 48 8.75 -10.39 3.37
C ASP A 48 7.85 -10.61 2.15
N THR A 49 6.69 -9.96 2.11
CA THR A 49 5.71 -10.11 1.02
C THR A 49 5.88 -9.02 -0.04
N HIS A 50 5.97 -9.43 -1.30
CA HIS A 50 6.17 -8.53 -2.44
C HIS A 50 5.00 -8.65 -3.43
N VAL A 51 4.47 -7.50 -3.85
CA VAL A 51 3.28 -7.41 -4.70
C VAL A 51 3.55 -6.44 -5.84
N LEU A 52 3.13 -6.81 -7.04
CA LEU A 52 2.96 -5.91 -8.18
C LEU A 52 1.47 -5.65 -8.37
N CYS A 53 1.10 -4.37 -8.38
CA CYS A 53 -0.26 -3.91 -8.56
C CYS A 53 -0.35 -3.10 -9.86
N LEU A 54 -1.37 -3.39 -10.66
CA LEU A 54 -1.77 -2.62 -11.83
C LEU A 54 -3.16 -2.03 -11.56
N LYS A 55 -3.27 -0.71 -11.69
CA LYS A 55 -4.55 -0.02 -11.66
C LYS A 55 -4.79 0.69 -12.99
N SER A 56 -6.01 0.57 -13.50
CA SER A 56 -6.42 1.20 -14.76
C SER A 56 -7.84 1.74 -14.66
N GLY A 57 -8.12 2.80 -15.42
CA GLY A 57 -9.42 3.47 -15.46
C GLY A 57 -9.42 4.81 -14.70
N GLU A 58 -10.50 5.56 -14.87
CA GLU A 58 -10.64 6.93 -14.38
C GLU A 58 -11.87 7.08 -13.48
N GLY A 59 -11.85 8.09 -12.61
CA GLY A 59 -12.98 8.38 -11.71
C GLY A 59 -13.22 7.28 -10.66
N ILE A 60 -14.50 6.94 -10.44
CA ILE A 60 -14.96 6.03 -9.38
C ILE A 60 -14.78 4.56 -9.76
N VAL A 61 -14.75 4.23 -11.07
CA VAL A 61 -14.63 2.86 -11.56
C VAL A 61 -13.19 2.60 -11.94
N ARG A 62 -12.46 1.92 -11.05
CA ARG A 62 -11.08 1.49 -11.27
C ARG A 62 -11.03 -0.03 -11.34
N THR A 63 -10.24 -0.55 -12.28
CA THR A 63 -9.85 -1.96 -12.28
C THR A 63 -8.51 -2.06 -11.56
N GLU A 64 -8.44 -2.94 -10.56
CA GLU A 64 -7.23 -3.24 -9.82
C GLU A 64 -6.90 -4.72 -9.99
N ARG A 65 -5.63 -5.01 -10.29
CA ARG A 65 -5.10 -6.37 -10.40
C ARG A 65 -3.81 -6.44 -9.61
N GLU A 66 -3.73 -7.39 -8.70
CA GLU A 66 -2.55 -7.62 -7.87
C GLU A 66 -2.03 -9.04 -8.08
N ILE A 67 -0.71 -9.16 -8.12
CA ILE A 67 -0.01 -10.45 -8.11
C ILE A 67 1.09 -10.41 -7.06
N THR A 68 1.23 -11.49 -6.31
CA THR A 68 2.43 -11.73 -5.50
C THR A 68 3.59 -12.03 -6.45
N ILE A 69 4.74 -11.41 -6.20
CA ILE A 69 5.98 -11.63 -6.95
C ILE A 69 7.08 -12.14 -6.02
N GLU A 70 8.09 -12.77 -6.57
CA GLU A 70 9.27 -13.18 -5.81
C GLU A 70 10.15 -11.97 -5.45
N ALA A 71 10.90 -12.07 -4.35
CA ALA A 71 11.81 -11.01 -3.92
C ALA A 71 12.82 -10.62 -5.03
N ALA A 72 13.36 -11.60 -5.75
CA ALA A 72 14.29 -11.35 -6.86
C ALA A 72 13.64 -10.55 -8.01
N GLN A 73 12.35 -10.77 -8.28
CA GLN A 73 11.61 -10.00 -9.29
C GLN A 73 11.36 -8.57 -8.81
N PHE A 74 11.04 -8.40 -7.53
CA PHE A 74 10.90 -7.09 -6.92
C PHE A 74 12.21 -6.30 -7.00
N ASP A 75 13.32 -6.89 -6.57
CA ASP A 75 14.64 -6.24 -6.57
C ASP A 75 15.10 -5.85 -7.98
N LEU A 76 14.80 -6.68 -8.98
CA LEU A 76 15.09 -6.39 -10.38
C LEU A 76 14.32 -5.16 -10.89
N LEU A 77 13.06 -5.00 -10.49
CA LEU A 77 12.20 -3.91 -10.95
C LEU A 77 12.31 -2.65 -10.08
N TRP A 78 12.73 -2.79 -8.82
CA TRP A 78 12.78 -1.71 -7.83
C TRP A 78 13.55 -0.46 -8.31
N PRO A 79 14.69 -0.55 -9.03
CA PRO A 79 15.37 0.62 -9.59
C PRO A 79 14.45 1.52 -10.44
N GLN A 80 13.47 0.95 -11.15
CA GLN A 80 12.55 1.71 -12.01
C GLN A 80 11.57 2.60 -11.24
N THR A 81 11.55 2.52 -9.91
CA THR A 81 10.71 3.35 -9.05
C THR A 81 11.43 4.58 -8.50
N GLU A 82 12.70 4.79 -8.85
CA GLU A 82 13.51 5.88 -8.32
C GLU A 82 12.86 7.27 -8.54
N GLY A 83 12.92 8.11 -7.50
CA GLY A 83 12.23 9.39 -7.43
C GLY A 83 10.72 9.30 -7.15
N ARG A 84 10.14 8.10 -7.05
CA ARG A 84 8.71 7.85 -6.85
C ARG A 84 8.47 6.76 -5.79
N ARG A 85 9.21 6.83 -4.69
CA ARG A 85 9.17 5.86 -3.58
C ARG A 85 8.55 6.46 -2.33
N ILE A 86 7.88 5.60 -1.57
CA ILE A 86 7.40 5.87 -0.21
C ILE A 86 7.84 4.71 0.67
N GLU A 87 8.55 5.02 1.75
CA GLU A 87 8.96 4.05 2.76
C GLU A 87 8.39 4.49 4.11
N LYS A 88 7.80 3.55 4.86
CA LYS A 88 7.18 3.82 6.16
C LYS A 88 7.12 2.58 7.03
N THR A 89 7.08 2.78 8.34
CA THR A 89 6.56 1.77 9.26
C THR A 89 5.06 1.99 9.41
N ARG A 90 4.26 0.94 9.19
CA ARG A 90 2.83 0.96 9.43
C ARG A 90 2.52 0.20 10.70
N TRP A 91 1.74 0.80 11.59
CA TRP A 91 1.25 0.17 12.80
C TRP A 91 -0.21 -0.22 12.60
N THR A 92 -0.50 -1.51 12.73
CA THR A 92 -1.87 -2.03 12.66
C THR A 92 -2.35 -2.41 14.06
N GLY A 93 -3.51 -1.89 14.45
CA GLY A 93 -4.11 -2.17 15.76
C GLY A 93 -5.63 -2.08 15.73
N ARG A 94 -6.25 -2.14 16.91
CA ARG A 94 -7.69 -1.95 17.10
C ARG A 94 -7.96 -0.81 18.07
N LEU A 95 -9.00 -0.04 17.77
CA LEU A 95 -9.58 0.96 18.68
C LEU A 95 -10.57 0.28 19.63
N ASP A 96 -10.92 0.98 20.72
CA ASP A 96 -11.83 0.48 21.76
C ASP A 96 -13.24 0.15 21.22
N ASP A 97 -13.66 0.84 20.16
CA ASP A 97 -14.94 0.63 19.48
C ASP A 97 -14.92 -0.52 18.46
N GLY A 98 -13.79 -1.23 18.37
CA GLY A 98 -13.61 -2.41 17.52
C GLY A 98 -13.13 -2.11 16.10
N HIS A 99 -13.00 -0.84 15.69
CA HIS A 99 -12.44 -0.51 14.38
C HIS A 99 -10.95 -0.85 14.30
N THR A 100 -10.52 -1.34 13.14
CA THR A 100 -9.10 -1.49 12.82
C THR A 100 -8.53 -0.12 12.42
N PHE A 101 -7.34 0.21 12.91
CA PHE A 101 -6.58 1.35 12.41
C PHE A 101 -5.27 0.91 11.75
N GLU A 102 -4.82 1.70 10.77
CA GLU A 102 -3.46 1.66 10.23
C GLU A 102 -2.85 3.06 10.39
N LEU A 103 -1.75 3.15 11.13
CA LEU A 103 -0.98 4.38 11.34
C LEU A 103 0.33 4.32 10.56
#